data_AF-A0A2R8BN50-F1
#
_entry.id   AF-A0A2R8BN50-F1
#
_cell.length_a   1.000
_cell.length_b   1.000
_cell.length_c   1.000
_cell.angle_alpha   90.00
_cell.angle_beta   90.00
_cell.angle_gamma   90.00
#
_symmetry.space_group_name_H-M   'P 1'
#
loop_
_entity.id
_entity.type
_entity.pdbx_description
1 polymer ?
#
loop_
_entity_poly.entity_id
_entity_poly.type
_entity_poly.pdbx_seq_one_letter_code
_entity_poly.pdbx_strand_id
1 'polypeptide(L)'
;MHDLDLAAMSITVGEVRVSPDLRIATAYVLPLGGKDADEAIVALNRSKGELRYLVARVMKLKFAPELRFVIDETFEQMEKTRRLLAEDRVQRDIAKRDEDDNGDDDGDLG
;
A
#
# COMPACT_ATOMS: atom_id res chain seq x y z
N MET A 1 14.23 -22.03 12.06
CA MET A 1 12.95 -22.59 12.52
C MET A 1 11.92 -21.85 11.71
N HIS A 2 11.24 -22.51 10.77
CA HIS A 2 10.25 -21.84 9.92
C HIS A 2 9.08 -21.39 10.79
N ASP A 3 8.85 -20.09 10.87
CA ASP A 3 7.75 -19.51 11.63
C ASP A 3 6.43 -19.86 10.92
N LEU A 4 5.62 -20.73 11.54
CA LEU A 4 4.39 -21.25 10.94
C LEU A 4 3.35 -20.14 10.71
N ASP A 5 3.39 -19.07 11.50
CA ASP A 5 2.48 -17.92 11.38
C ASP A 5 2.75 -17.13 10.08
N LEU A 6 4.02 -16.98 9.69
CA LEU A 6 4.39 -16.29 8.45
C LEU A 6 4.08 -17.12 7.20
N ALA A 7 4.04 -18.45 7.33
CA ALA A 7 3.65 -19.36 6.26
C ALA A 7 2.13 -19.50 6.11
N ALA A 8 1.37 -19.24 7.19
CA ALA A 8 -0.10 -19.25 7.18
C ALA A 8 -0.69 -17.94 6.61
N MET A 9 0.02 -16.82 6.76
CA MET A 9 -0.35 -15.54 6.17
C MET A 9 0.39 -15.32 4.84
N SER A 10 -0.35 -15.40 3.74
CA SER A 10 0.22 -15.05 2.43
C SER A 10 0.40 -13.53 2.34
N ILE A 11 1.64 -13.07 2.52
CA ILE A 11 2.02 -11.65 2.46
C ILE A 11 2.63 -11.35 1.10
N THR A 12 2.15 -10.28 0.46
CA THR A 12 2.70 -9.76 -0.81
C THR A 12 3.54 -8.53 -0.55
N VAL A 13 4.69 -8.42 -1.22
CA VAL A 13 5.54 -7.22 -1.22
C VAL A 13 5.28 -6.48 -2.52
N GLY A 14 4.71 -5.27 -2.43
CA GLY A 14 4.41 -4.45 -3.61
C GLY A 14 5.60 -3.61 -4.07
N GLU A 15 6.26 -2.95 -3.12
CA GLU A 15 7.39 -2.07 -3.39
C GLU A 15 8.47 -2.24 -2.30
N VAL A 16 9.74 -2.06 -2.66
CA VAL A 16 10.83 -1.91 -1.71
C VAL A 16 11.62 -0.64 -2.02
N ARG A 17 11.68 0.27 -1.04
CA ARG A 17 12.50 1.49 -1.10
C ARG A 17 13.75 1.32 -0.27
N VAL A 18 14.89 1.47 -0.92
CA VAL A 18 16.19 1.37 -0.26
C VAL A 18 16.81 2.76 -0.18
N SER A 19 17.41 3.09 0.96
CA SER A 19 18.15 4.33 1.14
C SER A 19 19.39 4.36 0.21
N PRO A 20 19.86 5.54 -0.22
CA PRO A 20 21.01 5.66 -1.14
C PRO A 20 22.30 5.04 -0.59
N ASP A 21 22.42 4.99 0.74
CA ASP A 21 23.55 4.38 1.45
C ASP A 21 23.37 2.88 1.74
N LEU A 22 22.30 2.26 1.21
CA LEU A 22 21.93 0.84 1.38
C LEU A 22 21.83 0.39 2.84
N ARG A 23 21.63 1.31 3.78
CA ARG A 23 21.51 0.98 5.20
C ARG A 23 20.11 0.61 5.61
N ILE A 24 19.09 1.13 4.93
CA ILE A 24 17.68 0.92 5.27
C ILE A 24 16.96 0.43 4.02
N ALA A 25 16.20 -0.66 4.15
CA ALA A 25 15.30 -1.15 3.12
C ALA A 25 13.89 -1.23 3.69
N THR A 26 13.01 -0.35 3.21
CA THR A 26 11.60 -0.31 3.58
C THR A 26 10.79 -1.12 2.57
N ALA A 27 10.23 -2.24 3.01
CA ALA A 27 9.34 -3.08 2.23
C ALA A 27 7.88 -2.72 2.54
N TYR A 28 7.14 -2.38 1.49
CA TYR A 28 5.71 -2.13 1.52
C TYR A 28 4.98 -3.45 1.31
N VAL A 29 4.21 -3.86 2.31
CA VAL A 29 3.59 -5.19 2.37
C VAL A 29 2.07 -5.09 2.44
N LEU A 30 1.41 -6.05 1.80
CA LEU A 30 -0.03 -6.21 1.82
C LEU A 30 -0.37 -7.68 2.13
N PRO A 31 -1.12 -7.97 3.20
CA PRO A 31 -1.67 -9.30 3.42
C PRO A 31 -2.75 -9.61 2.37
N LEU A 32 -2.83 -10.88 1.96
CA LEU A 32 -3.85 -11.32 1.01
C LEU A 32 -5.26 -11.09 1.57
N GLY A 33 -6.07 -10.35 0.81
CA GLY A 33 -7.42 -9.96 1.21
C GLY A 33 -7.51 -8.68 2.05
N GLY A 34 -6.39 -7.99 2.31
CA GLY A 34 -6.37 -6.69 2.98
C GLY A 34 -6.80 -6.71 4.45
N LYS A 35 -6.92 -7.90 5.05
CA LYS A 35 -7.25 -8.08 6.47
C LYS A 35 -5.99 -8.34 7.27
N ASP A 36 -6.03 -8.00 8.57
CA ASP A 36 -5.00 -8.34 9.54
C ASP A 36 -3.60 -7.77 9.22
N ALA A 37 -3.57 -6.56 8.65
CA ALA A 37 -2.36 -5.83 8.28
C ALA A 37 -1.44 -5.61 9.50
N ASP A 38 -1.99 -5.20 10.63
CA ASP A 38 -1.20 -4.99 11.85
C ASP A 38 -0.57 -6.29 12.36
N GLU A 39 -1.31 -7.42 12.29
CA GLU A 39 -0.79 -8.74 12.67
C GLU A 39 0.33 -9.19 11.73
N ALA A 40 0.20 -8.93 10.42
CA ALA A 40 1.23 -9.21 9.45
C ALA A 40 2.53 -8.43 9.74
N ILE A 41 2.44 -7.15 10.13
CA ILE A 41 3.61 -6.36 10.54
C ILE A 41 4.26 -6.92 11.80
N VAL A 42 3.46 -7.31 12.79
CA VAL A 42 3.99 -7.91 14.03
C VAL A 42 4.73 -9.21 13.73
N ALA A 43 4.16 -10.08 12.89
CA ALA A 43 4.79 -11.33 12.48
C ALA A 43 6.09 -11.09 11.70
N LEU A 44 6.08 -10.18 10.71
CA LEU A 44 7.28 -9.80 9.95
C LEU A 44 8.38 -9.21 10.84
N ASN A 45 8.01 -8.37 11.81
CA ASN A 45 8.96 -7.80 12.75
C ASN A 45 9.57 -8.85 13.69
N ARG A 46 8.80 -9.89 14.09
CA ARG A 46 9.32 -11.02 14.86
C ARG A 46 10.38 -11.80 14.06
N SER A 47 10.15 -12.02 12.78
CA SER A 47 11.07 -12.76 11.90
C SER A 47 12.13 -11.89 11.21
N LYS A 48 12.19 -10.57 11.50
CA LYS A 48 13.10 -9.59 10.87
C LYS A 48 14.57 -10.01 10.90
N GLY A 49 15.03 -10.65 11.98
CA GLY A 49 16.41 -11.10 12.12
C GLY A 49 16.79 -12.22 11.13
N GLU A 50 15.91 -13.20 10.97
CA GLU A 50 16.09 -14.31 10.02
C GLU A 50 16.00 -13.81 8.57
N LEU A 51 15.00 -12.97 8.28
CA LEU A 51 14.84 -12.33 6.96
C LEU A 51 16.09 -11.52 6.59
N ARG A 52 16.63 -10.74 7.52
CA ARG A 52 17.87 -9.98 7.30
C ARG A 52 19.06 -10.88 6.99
N TYR A 53 19.19 -12.01 7.69
CA TYR A 53 20.26 -12.98 7.44
C TYR A 53 20.12 -13.63 6.05
N LEU A 54 18.90 -14.02 5.67
CA LEU A 54 18.62 -14.60 4.35
C LEU A 54 18.91 -13.61 3.22
N VAL A 55 18.46 -12.36 3.35
CA VAL A 55 18.72 -11.29 2.37
C VAL A 55 20.23 -11.05 2.21
N ALA A 56 20.98 -10.98 3.31
CA ALA A 56 22.43 -10.80 3.26
C ALA A 56 23.13 -11.93 2.51
N ARG A 57 22.69 -13.17 2.74
CA ARG A 57 23.26 -14.37 2.11
C ARG A 57 22.96 -14.43 0.61
N VAL A 58 21.74 -14.06 0.19
CA VAL A 58 21.34 -14.06 -1.22
C VAL A 58 22.03 -12.93 -1.99
N MET A 59 22.08 -11.72 -1.41
CA MET A 59 22.62 -10.54 -2.08
C MET A 59 24.15 -10.41 -1.99
N LYS A 60 24.82 -11.31 -1.25
CA LYS A 60 26.28 -11.29 -0.99
C LYS A 60 26.80 -9.92 -0.49
N LEU A 61 25.96 -9.20 0.25
CA LEU A 61 26.30 -7.88 0.77
C LEU A 61 27.24 -7.99 1.96
N LYS A 62 28.16 -7.03 2.09
CA LYS A 62 29.07 -6.93 3.25
C LYS A 62 28.32 -6.54 4.54
N PHE A 63 27.22 -5.82 4.39
CA PHE A 63 26.31 -5.44 5.46
C PHE A 63 24.87 -5.64 5.00
N ALA A 64 24.06 -6.27 5.85
CA ALA A 64 22.65 -6.42 5.58
C ALA A 64 21.94 -5.10 5.92
N PRO A 65 21.10 -4.56 5.03
CA PRO A 65 20.29 -3.39 5.35
C PRO A 65 19.35 -3.71 6.52
N GLU A 66 19.02 -2.68 7.29
CA GLU A 66 17.92 -2.77 8.22
C GLU A 66 16.60 -2.88 7.44
N LEU A 67 15.90 -4.01 7.61
CA LEU A 67 14.58 -4.21 7.00
C LEU A 67 13.51 -3.48 7.82
N ARG A 68 12.70 -2.65 7.18
CA ARG A 68 11.51 -2.02 7.76
C ARG A 68 10.31 -2.51 6.98
N PHE A 69 9.26 -2.90 7.69
CA PHE A 69 8.01 -3.33 7.07
C PHE A 69 6.97 -2.25 7.33
N VAL A 70 6.30 -1.82 6.27
CA VAL A 70 5.26 -0.79 6.30
C VAL A 70 4.06 -1.34 5.55
N ILE A 71 2.86 -1.13 6.08
CA ILE A 71 1.64 -1.49 5.37
C ILE A 71 1.47 -0.58 4.17
N ASP A 72 1.15 -1.19 3.03
CA ASP A 72 0.75 -0.44 1.86
C ASP A 72 -0.67 0.13 2.07
N GLU A 73 -0.75 1.36 2.58
CA GLU A 73 -2.00 2.08 2.86
C GLU A 73 -2.75 2.52 1.59
N THR A 74 -2.20 2.29 0.39
CA THR A 74 -2.89 2.65 -0.87
C THR A 74 -4.28 2.03 -0.94
N PHE A 75 -4.48 0.83 -0.37
CA PHE A 75 -5.78 0.16 -0.38
C PHE A 75 -6.81 0.80 0.56
N GLU A 76 -6.42 1.17 1.78
CA GLU A 76 -7.31 1.77 2.78
C GLU A 76 -7.76 3.18 2.34
N GLN A 77 -6.86 3.93 1.72
CA GLN A 77 -7.18 5.24 1.14
C GLN A 77 -8.14 5.13 -0.04
N MET A 78 -8.03 4.09 -0.88
CA MET A 78 -8.98 3.86 -1.97
C MET A 78 -10.39 3.54 -1.46
N GLU A 79 -10.52 2.70 -0.42
CA GLU A 79 -11.83 2.36 0.14
C GLU A 79 -12.49 3.57 0.82
N LYS A 80 -11.72 4.34 1.59
CA LYS A 80 -12.17 5.59 2.20
C LYS A 80 -12.62 6.61 1.16
N THR A 81 -11.85 6.77 0.08
CA THR A 81 -12.19 7.66 -1.03
C THR A 81 -13.46 7.21 -1.73
N ARG A 82 -13.61 5.91 -1.99
CA ARG A 82 -14.81 5.34 -2.62
C ARG A 82 -16.06 5.52 -1.74
N ARG A 83 -15.91 5.39 -0.42
CA ARG A 83 -16.99 5.64 0.55
C ARG A 83 -17.41 7.11 0.57
N LEU A 84 -16.45 8.03 0.60
CA LEU A 84 -16.72 9.48 0.56
C LEU A 84 -17.37 9.90 -0.77
N LEU A 85 -16.91 9.36 -1.90
CA LEU A 85 -17.49 9.62 -3.23
C LEU A 85 -18.88 8.99 -3.43
N ALA A 86 -19.21 7.96 -2.65
CA ALA A 86 -20.52 7.32 -2.65
C ALA A 86 -21.54 8.00 -1.72
N GLU A 87 -21.17 9.07 -1.01
CA GLU A 87 -22.12 9.81 -0.19
C GLU A 87 -23.11 10.60 -1.08
N ASP A 88 -24.41 10.45 -0.79
CA ASP A 88 -25.53 11.09 -1.53
C ASP A 88 -25.42 12.63 -1.64
N ARG A 89 -24.64 13.27 -0.76
CA ARG A 89 -24.34 14.71 -0.85
C ARG A 89 -23.31 15.00 -1.94
N VAL A 90 -22.27 14.19 -2.02
CA VAL A 90 -21.18 14.34 -3.00
C VAL A 90 -21.67 13.98 -4.40
N GLN A 91 -22.47 12.91 -4.53
CA GLN A 91 -23.12 12.53 -5.80
C GLN A 91 -23.98 13.66 -6.39
N ARG A 92 -24.76 14.35 -5.54
CA ARG A 92 -25.59 15.49 -5.98
C ARG A 92 -24.79 16.71 -6.39
N ASP A 93 -23.69 17.01 -5.70
CA ASP A 93 -22.81 18.13 -6.06
C ASP A 93 -22.04 17.87 -7.36
N ILE A 94 -21.64 16.63 -7.64
CA ILE A 94 -21.00 16.25 -8.91
C ILE A 94 -22.01 16.32 -10.06
N ALA A 95 -23.20 15.73 -9.89
CA ALA A 95 -24.24 15.76 -10.92
C ALA A 95 -24.67 17.19 -11.29
N LYS A 96 -24.72 18.09 -10.30
CA LYS A 96 -25.07 19.49 -10.52
C LYS A 96 -23.99 20.27 -11.27
N ARG A 97 -22.70 19.95 -11.04
CA ARG A 97 -21.58 20.53 -11.80
C ARG A 97 -21.55 20.09 -13.26
N ASP A 98 -21.88 18.83 -13.54
CA ASP A 98 -21.90 18.30 -14.91
C ASP A 98 -23.08 18.89 -15.73
N GLU A 99 -24.19 19.26 -15.09
CA GLU A 99 -25.31 19.99 -15.72
C GLU A 99 -24.96 21.46 -16.00
N ASP A 100 -24.21 22.12 -15.11
CA ASP A 100 -23.81 23.52 -15.25
C ASP A 100 -22.73 23.73 -16.35
N ASP A 101 -21.87 22.74 -16.61
CA ASP A 101 -20.77 22.83 -17.61
C ASP A 101 -21.24 22.50 -19.05
N ASN A 102 -22.43 21.90 -19.20
CA ASN A 102 -22.97 21.46 -20.50
C ASN A 102 -24.05 22.42 -21.07
N GLY A 103 -24.21 23.61 -20.47
CA GLY A 103 -25.26 24.58 -20.78
C GLY A 103 -24.88 25.75 -21.70
N ASP A 104 -23.61 25.88 -22.10
CA ASP A 104 -23.08 27.08 -22.78
C ASP A 104 -22.54 26.84 -24.22
N ASP A 105 -23.08 25.87 -24.97
CA ASP A 105 -22.78 25.72 -26.41
C ASP A 105 -24.05 25.56 -27.26
N ASP A 106 -24.95 26.54 -27.19
CA ASP A 106 -26.03 26.69 -28.20
C ASP A 106 -26.45 28.16 -28.28
N GLY A 107 -25.73 28.94 -29.08
CA GLY A 107 -26.29 30.21 -29.57
C GLY A 107 -25.32 31.29 -30.00
N ASP A 108 -24.62 31.11 -31.12
CA ASP A 108 -24.44 32.20 -32.10
C ASP A 108 -23.92 31.68 -33.46
N LEU A 109 -24.82 31.50 -34.42
CA LEU A 109 -24.49 31.57 -35.85
C LEU A 109 -25.67 32.27 -36.57
N GLY A 110 -25.71 33.59 -36.41
CA GLY A 110 -26.44 34.50 -37.32
C GLY A 110 -25.66 34.79 -38.60
#